data_AF-A0A268NWY0-F1
#
_entry.id   AF-A0A268NWY0-F1
#
_cell.length_a   1.000
_cell.length_b   1.000
_cell.length_c   1.000
_cell.angle_alpha   90.00
_cell.angle_beta   90.00
_cell.angle_gamma   90.00
#
_symmetry.space_group_name_H-M   'P 1'
#
loop_
_entity.id
_entity.type
_entity.pdbx_description
1 polymer ?
#
loop_
_entity_poly.entity_id
_entity_poly.type
_entity_poly.pdbx_seq_one_letter_code
_entity_poly.pdbx_strand_id
1 'polypeptide(L)'
;MLNLDEEDKWHSVQEDTTKKGGEKMNAWFSFNGVNFSKWLKLVDDNRTSLPPRKFTNTEVHHGVHASNKRWGEYLIELDVLMISTSYEEQRKAMREMAYYLSAEEGKLVFFDEPDKAYHAFVVDFSDFTGKGLLKTGKLVFQVSDPVAEGAKKELDFTGSIAVDYVATAPAMPVYSILFHEEAENVQIVKDGNRFKLNRMFHSGDRVVIDSEKSAIRYNDEWAMPLLDLRSRFKDLFLHPGENHIAVHPETATVEIAYKEKWL
;
A
#
# COMPACT_ATOMS: atom_id res chain seq x y z
N MET A 1 9.67 53.68 -22.46
CA MET A 1 9.76 53.34 -21.03
C MET A 1 8.47 52.66 -20.66
N LEU A 2 8.48 51.33 -20.72
CA LEU A 2 7.36 50.45 -20.39
C LEU A 2 7.72 49.78 -19.07
N ASN A 3 6.83 49.89 -18.09
CA ASN A 3 6.97 49.27 -16.77
C ASN A 3 6.83 47.75 -16.91
N LEU A 4 7.81 47.04 -16.38
CA LEU A 4 7.84 45.59 -16.19
C LEU A 4 7.37 45.33 -14.76
N ASP A 5 6.14 44.85 -14.59
CA ASP A 5 5.63 44.30 -13.33
C ASP A 5 4.50 43.33 -13.67
N GLU A 6 4.83 42.11 -14.09
CA GLU A 6 3.92 40.95 -14.09
C GLU A 6 4.67 39.67 -14.48
N GLU A 7 5.55 39.16 -13.61
CA GLU A 7 6.02 37.77 -13.66
C GLU A 7 6.85 37.47 -12.40
N ASP A 8 6.19 37.10 -11.29
CA ASP A 8 6.81 36.28 -10.22
C ASP A 8 5.77 35.93 -9.13
N LYS A 9 4.82 35.06 -9.50
CA LYS A 9 3.83 34.49 -8.57
C LYS A 9 3.87 32.97 -8.54
N TRP A 10 5.06 32.34 -8.56
CA TRP A 10 5.17 30.89 -8.38
C TRP A 10 6.46 30.43 -7.71
N HIS A 11 6.91 31.02 -6.61
CA HIS A 11 7.86 30.36 -5.70
C HIS A 11 7.76 30.93 -4.27
N SER A 12 7.03 30.24 -3.39
CA SER A 12 7.29 30.18 -1.93
C SER A 12 6.19 29.39 -1.23
N VAL A 13 6.27 28.06 -1.30
CA VAL A 13 5.68 27.20 -0.27
C VAL A 13 6.81 26.38 0.30
N GLN A 14 7.56 26.98 1.23
CA GLN A 14 8.33 26.24 2.22
C GLN A 14 8.56 27.13 3.44
N GLU A 15 8.45 26.48 4.60
CA GLU A 15 8.82 26.94 5.94
C GLU A 15 7.92 27.98 6.61
N ASP A 16 6.96 27.49 7.39
CA ASP A 16 6.72 28.12 8.69
C ASP A 16 6.76 27.06 9.81
N THR A 17 8.00 26.78 10.22
CA THR A 17 8.29 26.19 11.52
C THR A 17 9.01 27.24 12.35
N THR A 18 8.35 27.92 13.29
CA THR A 18 8.54 27.66 14.74
C THR A 18 7.86 28.68 15.68
N LYS A 19 7.16 28.08 16.66
CA LYS A 19 7.08 28.40 18.11
C LYS A 19 6.20 29.57 18.60
N LYS A 20 5.21 29.18 19.42
CA LYS A 20 5.10 29.60 20.84
C LYS A 20 4.25 28.59 21.63
N GLY A 21 4.79 28.09 22.75
CA GLY A 21 4.02 27.45 23.82
C GLY A 21 3.82 25.93 23.75
N GLY A 22 4.87 25.17 23.99
CA GLY A 22 4.88 24.02 24.93
C GLY A 22 3.70 23.03 25.03
N GLU A 23 3.09 22.61 23.94
CA GLU A 23 2.60 21.23 23.79
C GLU A 23 2.97 20.86 22.34
N LYS A 24 3.98 19.99 22.15
CA LYS A 24 4.00 19.22 20.91
C LYS A 24 2.66 18.50 20.93
N MET A 25 1.71 18.90 20.08
CA MET A 25 0.56 18.05 19.82
C MET A 25 1.17 16.76 19.30
N ASN A 26 1.27 15.76 20.17
CA ASN A 26 1.67 14.42 19.77
C ASN A 26 0.66 14.03 18.72
N ALA A 27 1.09 14.08 17.48
CA ALA A 27 0.25 13.73 16.39
C ALA A 27 0.49 12.26 16.11
N TRP A 28 -0.59 11.50 16.07
CA TRP A 28 -0.52 10.05 16.22
C TRP A 28 -0.82 9.32 14.92
N PHE A 29 -1.83 9.81 14.19
CA PHE A 29 -2.21 9.27 12.90
C PHE A 29 -2.84 10.33 12.01
N SER A 30 -2.86 10.03 10.71
CA SER A 30 -3.67 10.72 9.70
C SER A 30 -4.48 9.72 8.90
N PHE A 31 -5.65 10.16 8.45
CA PHE A 31 -6.49 9.38 7.53
C PHE A 31 -6.84 10.25 6.33
N ASN A 32 -6.55 9.77 5.12
CA ASN A 32 -6.66 10.53 3.88
C ASN A 32 -5.95 11.90 3.92
N GLY A 33 -4.79 11.96 4.58
CA GLY A 33 -3.99 13.18 4.74
C GLY A 33 -4.53 14.17 5.79
N VAL A 34 -5.68 13.88 6.40
CA VAL A 34 -6.22 14.71 7.49
C VAL A 34 -5.63 14.23 8.81
N ASN A 35 -4.98 15.14 9.53
CA ASN A 35 -4.50 14.87 10.88
C ASN A 35 -5.65 14.99 11.88
N PHE A 36 -5.97 13.89 12.57
CA PHE A 36 -7.07 13.82 13.54
C PHE A 36 -6.68 14.33 14.94
N SER A 37 -5.39 14.61 15.14
CA SER A 37 -4.87 15.06 16.44
C SER A 37 -5.40 16.44 16.87
N LYS A 38 -5.99 17.20 15.93
CA LYS A 38 -6.72 18.43 16.24
C LYS A 38 -8.01 18.21 17.04
N TRP A 39 -8.61 17.02 16.96
CA TRP A 39 -9.85 16.68 17.64
C TRP A 39 -9.67 15.58 18.70
N LEU A 40 -8.70 14.68 18.49
CA LEU A 40 -8.51 13.48 19.29
C LEU A 40 -7.08 13.41 19.85
N LYS A 41 -6.93 13.04 21.12
CA LYS A 41 -5.67 12.50 21.65
C LYS A 41 -5.74 10.97 21.61
N LEU A 42 -4.71 10.32 21.11
CA LEU A 42 -4.58 8.86 21.24
C LEU A 42 -4.29 8.52 22.70
N VAL A 43 -5.03 7.55 23.23
CA VAL A 43 -4.84 6.97 24.57
C VAL A 43 -4.06 5.67 24.45
N ASP A 44 -4.46 4.81 23.52
CA ASP A 44 -3.85 3.51 23.27
C ASP A 44 -4.06 3.11 21.80
N ASP A 45 -3.06 2.48 21.19
CA ASP A 45 -3.07 1.99 19.81
C ASP A 45 -2.87 0.48 19.80
N ASN A 46 -3.94 -0.27 20.06
CA ASN A 46 -3.96 -1.75 20.14
C ASN A 46 -3.67 -2.45 18.77
N ARG A 47 -2.75 -1.90 17.96
CA ARG A 47 -2.17 -2.42 16.74
C ARG A 47 -1.47 -3.74 17.03
N THR A 48 -1.88 -4.79 16.33
CA THR A 48 -1.21 -6.08 16.38
C THR A 48 -0.24 -6.18 15.22
N SER A 49 1.02 -6.49 15.48
CA SER A 49 2.05 -6.61 14.43
C SER A 49 1.86 -7.82 13.51
N LEU A 50 0.86 -8.66 13.77
CA LEU A 50 0.57 -9.83 12.96
C LEU A 50 -0.94 -9.94 12.77
N PRO A 51 -1.41 -9.89 11.52
CA PRO A 51 -2.82 -10.12 11.20
C PRO A 51 -3.28 -11.49 11.72
N PRO A 52 -4.52 -11.62 12.20
CA PRO A 52 -5.04 -12.90 12.66
C PRO A 52 -5.02 -13.92 11.52
N ARG A 53 -4.83 -15.20 11.82
CA ARG A 53 -4.84 -16.27 10.82
C ARG A 53 -6.15 -17.03 10.89
N LYS A 54 -6.82 -17.19 9.74
CA LYS A 54 -7.95 -18.10 9.57
C LYS A 54 -7.43 -19.39 8.92
N PHE A 55 -7.75 -20.53 9.50
CA PHE A 55 -7.40 -21.85 8.98
C PHE A 55 -8.46 -22.89 9.35
N THR A 56 -8.54 -23.96 8.58
CA THR A 56 -9.44 -25.09 8.85
C THR A 56 -8.62 -26.25 9.40
N ASN A 57 -9.04 -26.79 10.54
CA ASN A 57 -8.39 -27.95 11.13
C ASN A 57 -8.97 -29.24 10.55
N THR A 58 -8.10 -30.14 10.11
CA THR A 58 -8.46 -31.50 9.70
C THR A 58 -7.85 -32.47 10.70
N GLU A 59 -8.70 -33.25 11.37
CA GLU A 59 -8.25 -34.28 12.31
C GLU A 59 -7.63 -35.46 11.57
N VAL A 60 -6.54 -35.98 12.12
CA VAL A 60 -5.83 -37.18 11.66
C VAL A 60 -5.59 -38.12 12.83
N HIS A 61 -5.22 -39.38 12.55
CA HIS A 61 -5.08 -40.44 13.56
C HIS A 61 -4.28 -40.02 14.81
N HIS A 62 -3.25 -39.19 14.63
CA HIS A 62 -2.47 -38.60 15.71
C HIS A 62 -2.30 -37.08 15.50
N GLY A 63 -3.39 -36.34 15.70
CA GLY A 63 -3.34 -34.88 15.81
C GLY A 63 -4.21 -34.17 14.78
N VAL A 64 -3.80 -32.94 14.44
CA VAL A 64 -4.57 -32.05 13.57
C VAL A 64 -3.62 -31.42 12.56
N HIS A 65 -4.03 -31.38 11.30
CA HIS A 65 -3.36 -30.61 10.26
C HIS A 65 -4.20 -29.38 9.90
N ALA A 66 -3.58 -28.20 9.96
CA ALA A 66 -4.22 -26.97 9.53
C ALA A 66 -4.13 -26.82 8.01
N SER A 67 -5.29 -26.82 7.37
CA SER A 67 -5.51 -26.61 5.94
C SER A 67 -6.08 -25.19 5.70
N ASN A 68 -6.04 -24.69 4.47
CA ASN A 68 -6.62 -23.39 4.07
C ASN A 68 -6.18 -22.18 4.92
N LYS A 69 -4.88 -22.07 5.20
CA LYS A 69 -4.31 -20.94 5.94
C LYS A 69 -4.43 -19.66 5.13
N ARG A 70 -5.11 -18.66 5.66
CA ARG A 70 -5.23 -17.31 5.09
C ARG A 70 -5.19 -16.26 6.19
N TRP A 71 -4.90 -15.02 5.82
CA TRP A 71 -5.11 -13.89 6.73
C TRP A 71 -6.61 -13.71 7.01
N GLY A 72 -6.91 -13.38 8.26
CA GLY A 72 -8.22 -12.97 8.71
C GLY A 72 -8.43 -11.47 8.54
N GLU A 73 -9.56 -10.97 9.02
CA GLU A 73 -9.82 -9.53 9.09
C GLU A 73 -8.80 -8.89 10.02
N TYR A 74 -8.09 -7.87 9.52
CA TYR A 74 -7.14 -7.11 10.32
C TYR A 74 -7.81 -5.80 10.76
N LEU A 75 -8.05 -5.70 12.07
CA LEU A 75 -8.67 -4.54 12.70
C LEU A 75 -7.60 -3.78 13.49
N ILE A 76 -7.55 -2.47 13.29
CA ILE A 76 -6.75 -1.55 14.08
C ILE A 76 -7.70 -0.78 14.99
N GLU A 77 -7.62 -1.05 16.28
CA GLU A 77 -8.43 -0.41 17.31
C GLU A 77 -7.63 0.69 18.01
N LEU A 78 -8.12 1.92 17.92
CA LEU A 78 -7.55 3.09 18.58
C LEU A 78 -8.49 3.57 19.68
N ASP A 79 -7.97 3.63 20.90
CA ASP A 79 -8.67 4.28 22.00
C ASP A 79 -8.32 5.77 21.99
N VAL A 80 -9.33 6.62 21.87
CA VAL A 80 -9.15 8.06 21.65
C VAL A 80 -9.89 8.90 22.68
N LEU A 81 -9.30 10.02 23.07
CA LEU A 81 -9.89 11.04 23.92
C LEU A 81 -10.22 12.28 23.11
N MET A 82 -11.47 12.73 23.14
CA MET A 82 -11.87 13.95 22.46
C MET A 82 -11.45 15.20 23.23
N ILE A 83 -10.85 16.14 22.52
CA ILE A 83 -10.49 17.47 23.03
C ILE A 83 -11.58 18.45 22.59
N SER A 84 -12.28 19.06 23.54
CA SER A 84 -13.25 20.12 23.25
C SER A 84 -13.40 21.09 24.42
N THR A 85 -13.67 22.35 24.12
CA THR A 85 -13.91 23.41 25.13
C THR A 85 -15.40 23.63 25.41
N SER A 86 -16.28 23.18 24.50
CA SER A 86 -17.73 23.29 24.64
C SER A 86 -18.46 22.13 23.96
N TYR A 87 -19.70 21.87 24.38
CA TYR A 87 -20.54 20.84 23.75
C TYR A 87 -20.87 21.16 22.28
N GLU A 88 -20.96 22.44 21.91
CA GLU A 88 -21.21 22.85 20.53
C GLU A 88 -20.02 22.54 19.62
N GLU A 89 -18.82 22.94 20.06
CA GLU A 89 -17.56 22.62 19.38
C GLU A 89 -17.39 21.10 19.25
N GLN A 90 -17.73 20.35 20.31
CA GLN A 90 -17.70 18.89 20.30
C GLN A 90 -18.58 18.30 19.19
N ARG A 91 -19.81 18.80 19.03
CA ARG A 91 -20.74 18.33 17.98
C ARG A 91 -20.29 18.74 16.59
N LYS A 92 -19.66 19.91 16.44
CA LYS A 92 -19.09 20.35 15.17
C LYS A 92 -17.90 19.48 14.76
N ALA A 93 -16.95 19.27 15.67
CA ALA A 93 -15.81 18.37 15.49
C ALA A 93 -16.26 16.95 15.09
N MET A 94 -17.28 16.41 15.78
CA MET A 94 -17.84 15.10 15.46
C MET A 94 -18.36 15.01 14.02
N ARG A 95 -19.09 16.02 13.56
CA ARG A 95 -19.63 16.07 12.19
C ARG A 95 -18.53 16.20 11.15
N GLU A 96 -17.52 17.03 11.42
CA GLU A 96 -16.36 17.18 10.54
C GLU A 96 -15.56 15.88 10.44
N MET A 97 -15.29 15.22 11.57
CA MET A 97 -14.63 13.91 11.58
C MET A 97 -15.45 12.87 10.84
N ALA A 98 -16.76 12.79 11.07
CA ALA A 98 -17.64 11.83 10.41
C ALA A 98 -17.58 11.95 8.88
N TYR A 99 -17.48 13.17 8.33
CA TYR A 99 -17.32 13.37 6.88
C TYR A 99 -16.02 12.76 6.32
N TYR A 100 -14.91 12.88 7.04
CA TYR A 100 -13.63 12.30 6.62
C TYR A 100 -13.56 10.78 6.86
N LEU A 101 -14.17 10.30 7.94
CA LEU A 101 -14.19 8.89 8.33
C LEU A 101 -15.20 8.06 7.53
N SER A 102 -16.18 8.70 6.87
CA SER A 102 -17.18 8.01 6.03
C SER A 102 -16.68 7.60 4.64
N ALA A 103 -15.38 7.71 4.37
CA ALA A 103 -14.80 7.26 3.11
C ALA A 103 -14.90 5.73 2.98
N GLU A 104 -15.20 5.23 1.77
CA GLU A 104 -15.27 3.78 1.50
C GLU A 104 -13.92 3.09 1.71
N GLU A 105 -12.83 3.79 1.40
CA GLU A 105 -11.46 3.37 1.66
C GLU A 105 -10.56 4.62 1.76
N GLY A 106 -9.51 4.54 2.58
CA GLY A 106 -8.57 5.62 2.75
C GLY A 106 -7.20 5.17 3.23
N LYS A 107 -6.24 6.09 3.09
CA LYS A 107 -4.86 5.88 3.54
C LYS A 107 -4.74 6.26 5.01
N LEU A 108 -4.48 5.28 5.86
CA LEU A 108 -4.16 5.43 7.26
C LEU A 108 -2.64 5.43 7.45
N VAL A 109 -2.09 6.52 7.99
CA VAL A 109 -0.65 6.69 8.23
C VAL A 109 -0.44 7.02 9.70
N PHE A 110 0.43 6.27 10.37
CA PHE A 110 0.85 6.54 11.74
C PHE A 110 2.15 7.36 11.74
N PHE A 111 2.31 8.23 12.73
CA PHE A 111 3.39 9.22 12.72
C PHE A 111 4.72 8.67 13.26
N ASP A 112 4.69 7.51 13.92
CA ASP A 112 5.86 6.73 14.28
C ASP A 112 6.48 6.01 13.06
N GLU A 113 5.67 5.72 12.04
CA GLU A 113 6.09 5.14 10.76
C GLU A 113 5.52 5.92 9.56
N PRO A 114 5.96 7.19 9.36
CA PRO A 114 5.35 8.10 8.39
C PRO A 114 5.53 7.66 6.93
N ASP A 115 6.51 6.79 6.66
CA ASP A 115 6.82 6.28 5.33
C ASP A 115 5.94 5.07 4.94
N LYS A 116 5.05 4.64 5.84
CA LYS A 116 4.18 3.46 5.67
C LYS A 116 2.71 3.86 5.76
N ALA A 117 1.90 3.26 4.89
CA ALA A 117 0.46 3.52 4.84
C ALA A 117 -0.34 2.22 4.77
N TYR A 118 -1.42 2.15 5.54
CA TYR A 118 -2.43 1.11 5.43
C TYR A 118 -3.60 1.60 4.58
N HIS A 119 -4.16 0.73 3.74
CA HIS A 119 -5.45 0.97 3.09
C HIS A 119 -6.55 0.41 3.98
N ALA A 120 -7.38 1.29 4.51
CA ALA A 120 -8.36 0.93 5.52
C ALA A 120 -9.63 1.78 5.42
N PHE A 121 -10.70 1.31 6.05
CA PHE A 121 -11.94 2.04 6.21
C PHE A 121 -12.45 1.90 7.64
N VAL A 122 -13.27 2.86 8.08
CA VAL A 122 -13.77 2.89 9.45
C VAL A 122 -14.98 1.98 9.56
N VAL A 123 -14.90 1.01 10.47
CA VAL A 123 -16.01 0.07 10.74
C VAL A 123 -16.77 0.49 11.99
N ASP A 124 -16.05 1.05 12.96
CA ASP A 124 -16.69 1.55 14.17
C ASP A 124 -16.07 2.87 14.62
N PHE A 125 -16.95 3.77 15.05
CA PHE A 125 -16.61 5.05 15.64
C PHE A 125 -17.62 5.35 16.74
N SER A 126 -17.51 4.57 17.82
CA SER A 126 -18.52 4.49 18.87
C SER A 126 -17.98 4.81 20.26
N ASP A 127 -18.94 4.93 21.17
CA ASP A 127 -18.78 5.00 22.61
C ASP A 127 -17.92 6.13 23.15
N PHE A 128 -18.17 7.35 22.67
CA PHE A 128 -17.82 8.59 23.39
C PHE A 128 -18.57 8.68 24.72
N THR A 129 -18.06 7.94 25.69
CA THR A 129 -18.52 7.87 27.08
C THR A 129 -17.61 8.72 27.95
N GLY A 130 -18.14 9.26 29.04
CA GLY A 130 -17.38 10.15 29.91
C GLY A 130 -18.23 11.19 30.62
N LYS A 131 -17.62 11.92 31.55
CA LYS A 131 -18.27 13.00 32.30
C LYS A 131 -17.86 14.36 31.72
N GLY A 132 -18.84 15.20 31.43
CA GLY A 132 -18.60 16.55 30.93
C GLY A 132 -18.06 16.58 29.49
N LEU A 133 -17.03 17.41 29.27
CA LEU A 133 -16.41 17.62 27.96
C LEU A 133 -15.33 16.58 27.61
N LEU A 134 -14.86 15.83 28.61
CA LEU A 134 -13.91 14.74 28.41
C LEU A 134 -14.68 13.47 28.06
N LYS A 135 -14.56 13.06 26.79
CA LYS A 135 -15.15 11.81 26.30
C LYS A 135 -14.09 10.94 25.67
N THR A 136 -14.02 9.70 26.12
CA THR A 136 -13.20 8.65 25.52
C THR A 136 -14.07 7.85 24.57
N GLY A 137 -13.56 7.46 23.41
CA GLY A 137 -14.26 6.61 22.45
C GLY A 137 -13.30 5.64 21.77
N LYS A 138 -13.87 4.74 20.97
CA LYS A 138 -13.13 3.77 20.16
C LYS A 138 -13.26 4.13 18.69
N LEU A 139 -12.14 4.05 17.98
CA LEU A 139 -12.07 4.19 16.53
C LEU A 139 -11.45 2.93 15.95
N VAL A 140 -12.22 2.20 15.14
CA VAL A 140 -11.83 0.90 14.60
C VAL A 140 -11.73 0.99 13.09
N PHE A 141 -10.53 0.75 12.58
CA PHE A 141 -10.26 0.63 11.15
C PHE A 141 -10.18 -0.83 10.75
N GLN A 142 -10.87 -1.21 9.67
CA GLN A 142 -10.62 -2.48 8.99
C GLN A 142 -9.67 -2.24 7.82
N VAL A 143 -8.58 -3.00 7.80
CA VAL A 143 -7.56 -2.92 6.77
C VAL A 143 -7.89 -3.89 5.63
N SER A 144 -7.85 -3.40 4.39
CA SER A 144 -8.19 -4.17 3.18
C SER A 144 -7.11 -5.21 2.83
N ASP A 145 -5.85 -4.79 2.79
CA ASP A 145 -4.67 -5.65 2.61
C ASP A 145 -3.89 -5.63 3.93
N PRO A 146 -3.71 -6.77 4.62
CA PRO A 146 -3.16 -6.82 5.98
C PRO A 146 -1.62 -6.62 6.02
N VAL A 147 -1.15 -5.61 5.30
CA VAL A 147 0.23 -5.16 5.16
C VAL A 147 0.25 -3.63 5.01
N ALA A 148 1.29 -2.99 5.51
CA ALA A 148 1.56 -1.60 5.23
C ALA A 148 2.29 -1.46 3.89
N GLU A 149 1.92 -0.47 3.07
CA GLU A 149 2.60 -0.13 1.83
C GLU A 149 3.56 1.04 2.01
N GLY A 150 4.70 0.97 1.32
CA GLY A 150 5.70 2.02 1.29
C GLY A 150 5.77 2.78 -0.02
N ALA A 151 6.88 3.48 -0.19
CA ALA A 151 7.20 4.16 -1.44
C ALA A 151 7.30 3.17 -2.60
N LYS A 152 6.86 3.63 -3.77
CA LYS A 152 7.04 2.93 -5.04
C LYS A 152 8.52 2.99 -5.42
N LYS A 153 9.09 1.83 -5.81
CA LYS A 153 10.42 1.69 -6.38
C LYS A 153 10.30 1.24 -7.84
N GLU A 154 11.18 1.77 -8.67
CA GLU A 154 11.27 1.48 -10.10
C GLU A 154 12.73 1.10 -10.42
N LEU A 155 12.89 0.05 -11.21
CA LEU A 155 14.20 -0.48 -11.62
C LEU A 155 14.15 -0.84 -13.10
N ASP A 156 15.14 -0.36 -13.85
CA ASP A 156 15.30 -0.69 -15.26
C ASP A 156 16.44 -1.68 -15.47
N PHE A 157 16.25 -2.67 -16.33
CA PHE A 157 17.29 -3.62 -16.70
C PHE A 157 17.05 -4.26 -18.07
N THR A 158 18.08 -4.96 -18.53
CA THR A 158 18.10 -5.72 -19.78
C THR A 158 18.81 -7.04 -19.48
N GLY A 159 18.25 -8.16 -19.95
CA GLY A 159 18.78 -9.50 -19.65
C GLY A 159 18.47 -9.96 -18.23
N SER A 160 19.24 -9.55 -17.21
CA SER A 160 19.02 -10.01 -15.83
C SER A 160 19.38 -8.96 -14.76
N ILE A 161 18.77 -9.10 -13.59
CA ILE A 161 18.97 -8.26 -12.41
C ILE A 161 18.82 -9.08 -11.13
N ALA A 162 19.58 -8.72 -10.09
CA ALA A 162 19.34 -9.15 -8.72
C ALA A 162 18.68 -8.00 -7.95
N VAL A 163 17.52 -8.28 -7.34
CA VAL A 163 16.77 -7.30 -6.54
C VAL A 163 16.85 -7.72 -5.08
N ASP A 164 17.55 -6.93 -4.26
CA ASP A 164 17.55 -7.10 -2.80
C ASP A 164 16.30 -6.43 -2.21
N TYR A 165 15.30 -7.25 -1.88
CA TYR A 165 14.01 -6.80 -1.38
C TYR A 165 13.99 -6.83 0.16
N VAL A 166 14.10 -5.65 0.78
CA VAL A 166 14.34 -5.49 2.23
C VAL A 166 13.04 -5.59 3.07
N ALA A 167 11.87 -5.50 2.44
CA ALA A 167 10.60 -5.50 3.15
C ALA A 167 10.19 -6.89 3.65
N THR A 168 9.23 -6.96 4.57
CA THR A 168 8.87 -8.20 5.29
C THR A 168 7.72 -8.99 4.67
N ALA A 169 6.89 -8.35 3.83
CA ALA A 169 5.80 -8.99 3.10
C ALA A 169 6.09 -9.04 1.60
N PRO A 170 5.63 -10.07 0.86
CA PRO A 170 5.87 -10.16 -0.58
C PRO A 170 5.29 -8.97 -1.36
N ALA A 171 6.04 -8.45 -2.32
CA ALA A 171 5.55 -7.45 -3.26
C ALA A 171 5.03 -8.09 -4.54
N MET A 172 4.01 -7.46 -5.15
CA MET A 172 3.42 -7.86 -6.42
C MET A 172 3.84 -6.84 -7.50
N PRO A 173 5.01 -7.03 -8.14
CA PRO A 173 5.55 -6.07 -9.10
C PRO A 173 4.74 -5.99 -10.39
N VAL A 174 4.84 -4.85 -11.05
CA VAL A 174 4.44 -4.63 -12.45
C VAL A 174 5.69 -4.66 -13.32
N TYR A 175 5.69 -5.49 -14.36
CA TYR A 175 6.76 -5.54 -15.36
C TYR A 175 6.28 -4.86 -16.63
N SER A 176 6.98 -3.81 -17.07
CA SER A 176 6.81 -3.20 -18.39
C SER A 176 7.97 -3.62 -19.28
N ILE A 177 7.69 -4.34 -20.36
CA ILE A 177 8.68 -4.87 -21.29
C ILE A 177 8.52 -4.15 -22.63
N LEU A 178 9.62 -3.59 -23.12
CA LEU A 178 9.73 -2.97 -24.44
C LEU A 178 10.66 -3.81 -25.33
N PHE A 179 10.15 -4.24 -26.48
CA PHE A 179 10.92 -5.05 -27.43
C PHE A 179 11.64 -4.14 -28.42
N HIS A 180 12.93 -4.40 -28.65
CA HIS A 180 13.74 -3.69 -29.65
C HIS A 180 13.93 -4.49 -30.93
N GLU A 181 13.64 -5.78 -30.89
CA GLU A 181 13.80 -6.74 -31.98
C GLU A 181 12.63 -7.72 -32.00
N GLU A 182 12.55 -8.54 -33.05
CA GLU A 182 11.56 -9.59 -33.16
C GLU A 182 11.84 -10.73 -32.16
N ALA A 183 10.80 -11.23 -31.51
CA ALA A 183 10.91 -12.31 -30.54
C ALA A 183 9.71 -13.25 -30.61
N GLU A 184 9.93 -14.55 -30.73
CA GLU A 184 8.83 -15.53 -30.83
C GLU A 184 8.01 -15.68 -29.55
N ASN A 185 8.56 -15.26 -28.42
CA ASN A 185 7.94 -15.27 -27.11
C ASN A 185 8.71 -14.36 -26.15
N VAL A 186 8.11 -14.10 -24.98
CA VAL A 186 8.80 -13.48 -23.85
C VAL A 186 8.69 -14.37 -22.63
N GLN A 187 9.79 -14.49 -21.89
CA GLN A 187 9.88 -15.30 -20.68
C GLN A 187 10.61 -14.54 -19.59
N ILE A 188 9.96 -14.40 -18.44
CA ILE A 188 10.57 -13.97 -17.19
C ILE A 188 10.93 -15.22 -16.39
N VAL A 189 12.18 -15.32 -15.95
CA VAL A 189 12.67 -16.35 -15.05
C VAL A 189 13.00 -15.71 -13.71
N LYS A 190 12.30 -16.11 -12.66
CA LYS A 190 12.56 -15.66 -11.29
C LYS A 190 12.91 -16.84 -10.39
N ASP A 191 14.13 -16.88 -9.86
CA ASP A 191 14.60 -17.94 -8.95
C ASP A 191 14.30 -19.36 -9.46
N GLY A 192 14.43 -19.56 -10.77
CA GLY A 192 14.15 -20.82 -11.47
C GLY A 192 12.68 -21.03 -11.92
N ASN A 193 11.73 -20.27 -11.40
CA ASN A 193 10.34 -20.27 -11.87
C ASN A 193 10.21 -19.50 -13.18
N ARG A 194 9.32 -19.96 -14.07
CA ARG A 194 9.17 -19.40 -15.42
C ARG A 194 7.77 -18.84 -15.62
N PHE A 195 7.70 -17.60 -16.09
CA PHE A 195 6.49 -16.94 -16.54
C PHE A 195 6.65 -16.59 -18.02
N LYS A 196 5.79 -17.14 -18.88
CA LYS A 196 5.95 -17.06 -20.34
C LYS A 196 4.67 -16.56 -21.01
N LEU A 197 4.84 -15.71 -22.02
CA LEU A 197 3.78 -15.37 -22.97
C LEU A 197 4.09 -15.95 -24.36
N ASN A 198 3.13 -16.65 -24.94
CA ASN A 198 3.26 -17.36 -26.21
C ASN A 198 2.71 -16.49 -27.36
N ARG A 199 3.55 -15.61 -27.92
CA ARG A 199 3.25 -14.78 -29.09
C ARG A 199 4.54 -14.26 -29.70
N MET A 200 4.54 -14.07 -31.02
CA MET A 200 5.55 -13.28 -31.70
C MET A 200 5.37 -11.77 -31.42
N PHE A 201 6.45 -11.12 -30.98
CA PHE A 201 6.58 -9.70 -30.70
C PHE A 201 7.51 -9.07 -31.73
N HIS A 202 7.27 -7.79 -32.05
CA HIS A 202 8.10 -7.02 -32.97
C HIS A 202 8.78 -5.85 -32.25
N SER A 203 9.78 -5.26 -32.89
CA SER A 203 10.39 -4.02 -32.41
C SER A 203 9.33 -2.93 -32.20
N GLY A 204 9.37 -2.27 -31.04
CA GLY A 204 8.41 -1.24 -30.62
C GLY A 204 7.19 -1.77 -29.86
N ASP A 205 6.97 -3.09 -29.80
CA ASP A 205 5.88 -3.66 -29.01
C ASP A 205 6.12 -3.44 -27.51
N ARG A 206 5.02 -3.24 -26.76
CA ARG A 206 5.04 -3.13 -25.30
C ARG A 206 4.14 -4.17 -24.66
N VAL A 207 4.66 -4.83 -23.64
CA VAL A 207 3.90 -5.75 -22.77
C VAL A 207 3.94 -5.22 -21.34
N VAL A 208 2.79 -5.19 -20.68
CA VAL A 208 2.68 -4.87 -19.25
C VAL A 208 2.07 -6.06 -18.52
N ILE A 209 2.81 -6.62 -17.56
CA ILE A 209 2.38 -7.71 -16.69
C ILE A 209 2.19 -7.12 -15.29
N ASP A 210 0.94 -6.98 -14.86
CA ASP A 210 0.56 -6.46 -13.55
C ASP A 210 0.25 -7.64 -12.62
N SER A 211 1.21 -7.96 -11.74
CA SER A 211 1.09 -9.11 -10.82
C SER A 211 0.07 -8.88 -9.71
N GLU A 212 -0.20 -7.63 -9.36
CA GLU A 212 -1.20 -7.25 -8.34
C GLU A 212 -2.61 -7.50 -8.86
N LYS A 213 -2.88 -7.11 -10.11
CA LYS A 213 -4.19 -7.31 -10.77
C LYS A 213 -4.32 -8.64 -11.49
N SER A 214 -3.25 -9.44 -11.53
CA SER A 214 -3.16 -10.66 -12.36
C SER A 214 -3.59 -10.39 -13.81
N ALA A 215 -3.03 -9.33 -14.38
CA ALA A 215 -3.44 -8.78 -15.67
C ALA A 215 -2.25 -8.68 -16.63
N ILE A 216 -2.51 -8.91 -17.91
CA ILE A 216 -1.52 -8.74 -18.99
C ILE A 216 -2.12 -7.81 -20.04
N ARG A 217 -1.32 -6.82 -20.45
CA ARG A 217 -1.62 -5.94 -21.58
C ARG A 217 -0.54 -6.02 -22.64
N TYR A 218 -0.95 -5.97 -23.90
CA TYR A 218 -0.09 -5.87 -25.08
C TYR A 218 -0.54 -4.64 -25.86
N ASN A 219 0.36 -3.67 -26.06
CA ASN A 219 0.05 -2.38 -26.70
C ASN A 219 -1.26 -1.76 -26.14
N ASP A 220 -1.36 -1.73 -24.81
CA ASP A 220 -2.49 -1.24 -24.00
C ASP A 220 -3.80 -2.04 -24.08
N GLU A 221 -3.87 -3.10 -24.88
CA GLU A 221 -5.02 -3.99 -24.97
C GLU A 221 -4.89 -5.22 -24.06
N TRP A 222 -6.02 -5.74 -23.58
CA TRP A 222 -6.05 -6.96 -22.76
C TRP A 222 -5.51 -8.17 -23.52
N ALA A 223 -4.52 -8.84 -22.92
CA ALA A 223 -3.76 -9.90 -23.58
C ALA A 223 -3.57 -11.15 -22.70
N MET A 224 -4.52 -11.41 -21.79
CA MET A 224 -4.53 -12.61 -20.95
C MET A 224 -4.42 -13.95 -21.73
N PRO A 225 -5.03 -14.11 -22.93
CA PRO A 225 -4.88 -15.35 -23.71
C PRO A 225 -3.45 -15.69 -24.12
N LEU A 226 -2.50 -14.74 -24.06
CA LEU A 226 -1.10 -14.99 -24.39
C LEU A 226 -0.37 -15.79 -23.29
N LEU A 227 -0.91 -15.82 -22.07
CA LEU A 227 -0.29 -16.47 -20.91
C LEU A 227 -0.14 -17.97 -21.12
N ASP A 228 1.08 -18.49 -20.94
CA ASP A 228 1.31 -19.93 -20.93
C ASP A 228 0.59 -20.59 -19.75
N LEU A 229 -0.07 -21.73 -20.00
CA LEU A 229 -0.88 -22.46 -19.02
C LEU A 229 -0.13 -22.87 -17.75
N ARG A 230 1.21 -22.94 -17.77
CA ARG A 230 2.04 -23.29 -16.60
C ARG A 230 2.46 -22.07 -15.80
N SER A 231 2.40 -20.87 -16.37
CA SER A 231 2.80 -19.63 -15.72
C SER A 231 1.81 -19.24 -14.62
N ARG A 232 2.32 -18.73 -13.50
CA ARG A 232 1.50 -18.18 -12.41
C ARG A 232 2.04 -16.83 -11.99
N PHE A 233 1.17 -15.84 -11.77
CA PHE A 233 1.60 -14.49 -11.34
C PHE A 233 2.37 -14.51 -10.02
N LYS A 234 2.02 -15.42 -9.09
CA LYS A 234 2.74 -15.58 -7.82
C LYS A 234 4.23 -15.92 -8.00
N ASP A 235 4.60 -16.50 -9.15
CA ASP A 235 5.99 -16.86 -9.45
C ASP A 235 6.84 -15.60 -9.74
N LEU A 236 6.20 -14.45 -9.95
CA LEU A 236 6.82 -13.15 -10.17
C LEU A 236 6.88 -12.27 -8.91
N PHE A 237 6.33 -12.71 -7.78
CA PHE A 237 6.31 -11.93 -6.55
C PHE A 237 7.71 -11.80 -5.97
N LEU A 238 8.07 -10.60 -5.50
CA LEU A 238 9.32 -10.38 -4.79
C LEU A 238 9.16 -10.86 -3.35
N HIS A 239 10.08 -11.70 -2.90
CA HIS A 239 10.12 -12.20 -1.53
C HIS A 239 11.25 -11.53 -0.75
N PRO A 240 11.18 -11.45 0.60
CA PRO A 240 12.26 -10.88 1.41
C PRO A 240 13.62 -11.51 1.08
N GLY A 241 14.62 -10.67 0.86
CA GLY A 241 15.97 -11.05 0.45
C GLY A 241 16.24 -10.88 -1.04
N GLU A 242 17.27 -11.56 -1.54
CA GLU A 242 17.71 -11.47 -2.92
C GLU A 242 16.79 -12.24 -3.87
N ASN A 243 16.34 -11.57 -4.94
CA ASN A 243 15.49 -12.14 -5.99
C ASN A 243 16.24 -12.03 -7.32
N HIS A 244 16.51 -13.16 -7.97
CA HIS A 244 17.19 -13.17 -9.26
C HIS A 244 16.17 -13.23 -10.38
N ILE A 245 16.15 -12.21 -11.22
CA ILE A 245 15.20 -12.05 -12.32
C ILE A 245 15.97 -12.00 -13.63
N ALA A 246 15.58 -12.82 -14.60
CA ALA A 246 16.07 -12.77 -15.97
C ALA A 246 14.90 -12.69 -16.94
N VAL A 247 15.08 -11.98 -18.05
CA VAL A 247 14.07 -11.82 -19.10
C VAL A 247 14.68 -12.20 -20.44
N HIS A 248 13.94 -13.02 -21.18
CA HIS A 248 14.25 -13.42 -22.54
C HIS A 248 13.16 -12.91 -23.50
N PRO A 249 13.52 -12.35 -24.67
CA PRO A 249 14.90 -12.16 -25.15
C PRO A 249 15.65 -11.12 -24.30
N GLU A 250 16.97 -11.32 -24.18
CA GLU A 250 17.83 -10.41 -23.40
C GLU A 250 17.97 -9.04 -24.07
N THR A 251 17.50 -8.86 -25.30
CA THR A 251 17.48 -7.58 -26.01
C THR A 251 16.30 -6.69 -25.59
N ALA A 252 15.30 -7.21 -24.89
CA ALA A 252 14.18 -6.39 -24.41
C ALA A 252 14.58 -5.55 -23.18
N THR A 253 14.12 -4.30 -23.14
CA THR A 253 14.26 -3.45 -21.94
C THR A 253 13.07 -3.68 -21.02
N VAL A 254 13.34 -3.79 -19.72
CA VAL A 254 12.33 -4.09 -18.71
C VAL A 254 12.41 -3.08 -17.59
N GLU A 255 11.26 -2.48 -17.29
CA GLU A 255 11.03 -1.66 -16.10
C GLU A 255 10.22 -2.51 -15.10
N ILE A 256 10.72 -2.66 -13.88
CA ILE A 256 10.00 -3.28 -12.76
C ILE A 256 9.58 -2.19 -11.79
N ALA A 257 8.28 -2.08 -11.56
CA ALA A 257 7.69 -1.19 -10.57
C ALA A 257 7.07 -2.00 -9.43
N TYR A 258 7.42 -1.70 -8.17
CA TYR A 258 6.82 -2.34 -7.01
C TYR A 258 6.74 -1.40 -5.82
N LYS A 259 5.87 -1.72 -4.85
CA LYS A 259 5.85 -1.07 -3.54
C LYS A 259 6.40 -2.04 -2.50
N GLU A 260 7.20 -1.53 -1.59
CA GLU A 260 7.60 -2.31 -0.41
C GLU A 260 6.40 -2.54 0.49
N LYS A 261 6.27 -3.77 1.01
CA LYS A 261 5.16 -4.17 1.88
C LYS A 261 5.70 -4.73 3.20
N TRP A 262 5.09 -4.33 4.32
CA TRP A 262 5.44 -4.82 5.66
C TRP A 262 4.26 -5.48 6.36
N LEU A 263 4.49 -6.63 6.98
CA LEU A 263 3.55 -7.26 7.92
C LEU A 263 3.40 -6.44 9.20
#